data_AF-A0AA88I693-F1
#
_entry.id   AF-A0AA88I693-F1
#
_cell.length_a   1.000
_cell.length_b   1.000
_cell.length_c   1.000
_cell.angle_alpha   90.00
_cell.angle_beta   90.00
_cell.angle_gamma   90.00
#
_symmetry.space_group_name_H-M   'P 1'
#
loop_
_entity.id
_entity.type
_entity.pdbx_description
1 polymer ?
#
loop_
_entity_poly.entity_id
_entity_poly.type
_entity_poly.pdbx_seq_one_letter_code
_entity_poly.pdbx_strand_id
1 'polypeptide(L)'
;MTTTFSLACLVGYHTVWGVVPALHSPLMSVTNAISGITAVGGLLQMGGGLYPTNSVQALAAAATFISSINIFGGFLVTQRMLDMFKRPTDPPEYNYLYGIPAAALLGGYAMAASSGYPESHQMAYLASSLCCVGALAGLSSQKTSRLGNALGIMGVSGGIAATLGILQPNIDTLSQMGACMAVGGLLGTGIAKKIEITDLPQLVAAFHSLVGAAAVLTCLATYIAEYPHFATDPAANMIKTALFLGTYIGGVTFSGSLVAYGKLQGILNSSPLLLPGRHALNAGLLLANIGAMGYYFYDPSMATGLSMLGATTALSTTMGVTLTAAIGGADMPVVITVLNSYSGWALCAEGFMLNNNLMTIVGALIGSSGAILSYIMCKAMNRSLPNVILGGYGTSSTGGGKPMEITGTHTEVNSEGTVEMIANSKNIIIVPGYGLCVAKAQYPIAEMVNLLRSKGKNVRFGIHPVAGELFLFCGIS
;
A
#
# COMPACT_ATOMS: atom_id res chain seq x y z
N MET A 1 -5.78 -0.07 -23.64
CA MET A 1 -5.63 0.00 -22.17
C MET A 1 -6.69 -0.77 -21.40
N THR A 2 -7.99 -0.59 -21.66
CA THR A 2 -9.07 -1.28 -20.91
C THR A 2 -8.92 -2.80 -20.88
N THR A 3 -8.54 -3.43 -22.00
CA THR A 3 -8.25 -4.88 -22.04
C THR A 3 -7.14 -5.26 -21.05
N THR A 4 -6.02 -4.54 -21.07
CA THR A 4 -4.89 -4.74 -20.15
C THR A 4 -5.33 -4.56 -18.69
N PHE A 5 -6.10 -3.51 -18.39
CA PHE A 5 -6.65 -3.24 -17.07
C PHE A 5 -7.53 -4.40 -16.58
N SER A 6 -8.48 -4.86 -17.40
CA SER A 6 -9.40 -5.95 -17.04
C SER A 6 -8.65 -7.26 -16.79
N LEU A 7 -7.69 -7.61 -17.66
CA LEU A 7 -6.85 -8.79 -17.46
C LEU A 7 -5.98 -8.68 -16.21
N ALA A 8 -5.39 -7.51 -15.96
CA ALA A 8 -4.59 -7.28 -14.77
C ALA A 8 -5.41 -7.38 -13.47
N CYS A 9 -6.66 -6.90 -13.46
CA CYS A 9 -7.58 -7.08 -12.34
C CYS A 9 -7.85 -8.58 -12.07
N LEU A 10 -8.06 -9.39 -13.12
CA LEU A 10 -8.26 -10.84 -12.96
C LEU A 10 -6.99 -11.53 -12.43
N VAL A 11 -5.83 -11.18 -12.98
CA VAL A 11 -4.53 -11.68 -12.50
C VAL A 11 -4.32 -11.31 -11.03
N GLY A 12 -4.58 -10.05 -10.66
CA GLY A 12 -4.45 -9.57 -9.29
C GLY A 12 -5.42 -10.27 -8.34
N TYR A 13 -6.66 -10.49 -8.77
CA TYR A 13 -7.64 -11.26 -8.00
C TYR A 13 -7.12 -12.66 -7.65
N HIS A 14 -6.72 -13.44 -8.66
CA HIS A 14 -6.27 -14.81 -8.45
C HIS A 14 -4.93 -14.91 -7.70
N THR A 15 -4.02 -13.97 -7.95
CA THR A 15 -2.69 -13.96 -7.30
C THR A 15 -2.81 -13.72 -5.80
N VAL A 16 -3.66 -12.78 -5.38
CA VAL A 16 -3.79 -12.40 -3.97
C VAL A 16 -4.49 -13.49 -3.15
N TRP A 17 -5.51 -14.15 -3.70
CA TRP A 17 -6.16 -15.29 -3.02
C TRP A 17 -5.20 -16.47 -2.75
N GLY A 18 -4.13 -16.58 -3.53
CA GLY A 18 -3.09 -17.59 -3.33
C GLY A 18 -2.08 -17.25 -2.23
N VAL A 19 -2.09 -16.03 -1.67
CA VAL A 19 -1.13 -15.62 -0.63
C VAL A 19 -1.45 -16.31 0.69
N VAL A 20 -0.41 -16.80 1.37
CA VAL A 20 -0.58 -17.45 2.68
C VAL A 20 -1.02 -16.39 3.70
N PRO A 21 -2.05 -16.66 4.54
CA PRO A 21 -2.54 -15.68 5.52
C PRO A 21 -1.47 -15.07 6.42
N ALA A 22 -0.48 -15.87 6.84
CA ALA A 22 0.66 -15.39 7.64
C ALA A 22 1.52 -14.32 6.94
N LEU A 23 1.40 -14.17 5.63
CA LEU A 23 2.16 -13.23 4.81
C LEU A 23 1.33 -12.03 4.34
N HIS A 24 0.10 -11.81 4.82
CA HIS A 24 -0.69 -10.64 4.42
C HIS A 24 -0.07 -9.30 4.87
N SER A 25 0.63 -9.27 6.01
CA SER A 25 1.35 -8.07 6.45
C SER A 25 2.54 -7.74 5.53
N PRO A 26 3.45 -8.70 5.22
CA PRO A 26 4.43 -8.54 4.15
C PRO A 26 3.81 -8.21 2.78
N LEU A 27 2.62 -8.73 2.47
CA LEU A 27 1.89 -8.42 1.24
C LEU A 27 1.51 -6.94 1.19
N MET A 28 0.97 -6.37 2.27
CA MET A 28 0.69 -4.92 2.33
C MET A 28 1.97 -4.10 2.16
N SER A 29 3.07 -4.52 2.78
CA SER A 29 4.35 -3.86 2.64
C SER A 29 4.90 -3.91 1.20
N VAL A 30 4.81 -5.07 0.52
CA VAL A 30 5.30 -5.20 -0.86
C VAL A 30 4.41 -4.44 -1.85
N THR A 31 3.09 -4.44 -1.67
CA THR A 31 2.19 -3.62 -2.51
C THR A 31 2.46 -2.14 -2.34
N ASN A 32 2.74 -1.71 -1.11
CA ASN A 32 3.16 -0.33 -0.84
C ASN A 32 4.52 -0.01 -1.48
N ALA A 33 5.50 -0.90 -1.41
CA ALA A 33 6.80 -0.66 -2.08
C ALA A 33 6.64 -0.52 -3.61
N ILE A 34 5.85 -1.41 -4.20
CA ILE A 34 5.58 -1.44 -5.65
C ILE A 34 4.75 -0.22 -6.09
N SER A 35 3.82 0.26 -5.26
CA SER A 35 3.00 1.46 -5.57
C SER A 35 3.85 2.73 -5.72
N GLY A 36 5.09 2.73 -5.22
CA GLY A 36 6.08 3.75 -5.50
C GLY A 36 6.43 3.91 -6.99
N ILE A 37 5.94 3.04 -7.88
CA ILE A 37 6.02 3.22 -9.33
C ILE A 37 5.30 4.48 -9.84
N THR A 38 4.56 5.20 -9.00
CA THR A 38 4.16 6.60 -9.25
C THR A 38 5.36 7.50 -9.62
N ALA A 39 6.59 7.11 -9.25
CA ALA A 39 7.82 7.72 -9.74
C ALA A 39 7.91 7.76 -11.28
N VAL A 40 7.37 6.76 -11.99
CA VAL A 40 7.29 6.76 -13.46
C VAL A 40 6.45 7.94 -13.96
N GLY A 41 5.32 8.23 -13.32
CA GLY A 41 4.48 9.36 -13.68
C GLY A 41 5.15 10.72 -13.46
N GLY A 42 5.94 10.84 -12.39
CA GLY A 42 6.80 12.00 -12.15
C GLY A 42 7.93 12.12 -13.18
N LEU A 43 8.70 11.05 -13.41
CA LEU A 43 9.81 11.05 -14.36
C LEU A 43 9.40 11.45 -15.78
N LEU A 44 8.24 10.98 -16.26
CA LEU A 44 7.71 11.34 -17.59
C LEU A 44 7.47 12.84 -17.78
N GLN A 45 7.38 13.62 -16.69
CA GLN A 45 7.07 15.05 -16.70
C GLN A 45 8.20 15.92 -16.14
N MET A 46 9.29 15.32 -15.69
CA MET A 46 10.49 16.05 -15.29
C MET A 46 11.25 16.59 -16.51
N GLY A 47 11.89 17.74 -16.36
CA GLY A 47 12.64 18.43 -17.41
C GLY A 47 13.22 19.74 -16.90
N GLY A 48 13.76 20.57 -17.81
CA GLY A 48 14.30 21.89 -17.47
C GLY A 48 15.81 21.94 -17.25
N GLY A 49 16.50 20.80 -17.29
CA GLY A 49 17.95 20.69 -17.03
C GLY A 49 18.21 20.29 -15.59
N LEU A 50 19.17 20.93 -14.91
CA LEU A 50 19.55 20.55 -13.54
C LEU A 50 18.49 20.97 -12.51
N TYR A 51 17.71 22.01 -12.82
CA TYR A 51 16.64 22.53 -11.98
C TYR A 51 15.34 22.65 -12.80
N PRO A 52 14.17 22.45 -12.17
CA PRO A 52 12.89 22.72 -12.81
C PRO A 52 12.80 24.18 -13.29
N THR A 53 12.29 24.41 -14.50
CA THR A 53 12.07 25.75 -15.06
C THR A 53 10.61 26.20 -15.02
N ASN A 54 9.68 25.30 -14.73
CA ASN A 54 8.26 25.60 -14.61
C ASN A 54 7.58 24.75 -13.51
N SER A 55 6.30 25.04 -13.25
CA SER A 55 5.51 24.38 -12.21
C SER A 55 5.28 22.89 -12.48
N VAL A 56 5.09 22.47 -13.73
CA VAL A 56 4.93 21.05 -14.12
C VAL A 56 6.14 20.25 -13.67
N GLN A 57 7.33 20.73 -14.03
CA GLN A 57 8.59 20.06 -13.72
C GLN A 57 8.87 20.05 -12.21
N ALA A 58 8.46 21.09 -11.48
CA ALA A 58 8.60 21.15 -10.02
C ALA A 58 7.67 20.15 -9.32
N LEU A 59 6.40 20.07 -9.74
CA LEU A 59 5.43 19.09 -9.25
C LEU A 59 5.89 17.67 -9.55
N ALA A 60 6.38 17.43 -10.77
CA ALA A 60 6.92 16.15 -11.22
C ALA A 60 8.16 15.73 -10.40
N ALA A 61 9.08 16.65 -10.13
CA ALA A 61 10.25 16.39 -9.29
C ALA A 61 9.85 16.05 -7.84
N ALA A 62 8.85 16.75 -7.29
CA ALA A 62 8.30 16.46 -5.97
C ALA A 62 7.64 15.08 -5.91
N ALA A 63 6.84 14.71 -6.93
CA ALA A 63 6.23 13.39 -7.06
C ALA A 63 7.31 12.29 -7.11
N THR A 64 8.31 12.41 -7.99
CA THR A 64 9.43 11.47 -8.09
C THR A 64 10.18 11.31 -6.76
N PHE A 65 10.44 12.42 -6.06
CA PHE A 65 11.11 12.40 -4.76
C PHE A 65 10.33 11.61 -3.71
N ILE A 66 9.04 11.90 -3.51
CA ILE A 66 8.23 11.21 -2.49
C ILE A 66 7.93 9.75 -2.87
N SER A 67 7.76 9.46 -4.15
CA SER A 67 7.63 8.09 -4.65
C SER A 67 8.90 7.28 -4.37
N SER A 68 10.08 7.89 -4.47
CA SER A 68 11.35 7.21 -4.15
C SER A 68 11.49 6.89 -2.65
N ILE A 69 11.02 7.78 -1.75
CA ILE A 69 10.94 7.46 -0.31
C ILE A 69 10.14 6.16 -0.10
N ASN A 70 9.01 6.04 -0.80
CA ASN A 70 8.14 4.88 -0.71
C ASN A 70 8.77 3.60 -1.28
N ILE A 71 9.43 3.66 -2.45
CA ILE A 71 10.11 2.51 -3.06
C ILE A 71 11.14 1.91 -2.09
N PHE A 72 12.12 2.72 -1.67
CA PHE A 72 13.24 2.22 -0.88
C PHE A 72 12.84 1.86 0.54
N GLY A 73 11.98 2.69 1.16
CA GLY A 73 11.45 2.39 2.49
C GLY A 73 10.62 1.11 2.50
N GLY A 74 9.70 0.96 1.54
CA GLY A 74 8.79 -0.18 1.45
C GLY A 74 9.53 -1.50 1.20
N PHE A 75 10.48 -1.56 0.26
CA PHE A 75 11.23 -2.79 -0.01
C PHE A 75 12.11 -3.20 1.18
N LEU A 76 12.68 -2.23 1.90
CA LEU A 76 13.47 -2.54 3.08
C LEU A 76 12.61 -3.06 4.25
N VAL A 77 11.45 -2.43 4.50
CA VAL A 77 10.49 -2.94 5.48
C VAL A 77 10.05 -4.35 5.11
N THR A 78 9.72 -4.59 3.85
CA THR A 78 9.32 -5.91 3.35
C THR A 78 10.42 -6.94 3.63
N GLN A 79 11.67 -6.63 3.30
CA GLN A 79 12.80 -7.52 3.56
C GLN A 79 12.93 -7.84 5.06
N ARG A 80 12.90 -6.82 5.92
CA ARG A 80 12.98 -7.01 7.39
C ARG A 80 11.87 -7.91 7.91
N MET A 81 10.64 -7.74 7.45
CA MET A 81 9.52 -8.60 7.85
C MET A 81 9.71 -10.05 7.38
N LEU A 82 10.21 -10.24 6.16
CA LEU A 82 10.41 -11.58 5.60
C LEU A 82 11.58 -12.32 6.28
N ASP A 83 12.63 -11.61 6.68
CA ASP A 83 13.79 -12.21 7.35
C ASP A 83 13.44 -12.75 8.75
N MET A 84 12.41 -12.20 9.41
CA MET A 84 11.91 -12.72 10.70
C MET A 84 11.34 -14.14 10.60
N PHE A 85 10.90 -14.54 9.42
CA PHE A 85 10.37 -15.87 9.19
C PHE A 85 11.43 -16.93 8.91
N LYS A 86 12.70 -16.54 8.80
CA LYS A 86 13.80 -17.46 8.57
C LYS A 86 14.13 -18.19 9.87
N ARG A 87 14.14 -19.52 9.82
CA ARG A 87 14.48 -20.34 10.98
C ARG A 87 16.00 -20.59 11.03
N PRO A 88 16.60 -20.72 12.23
CA PRO A 88 18.02 -21.07 12.35
C PRO A 88 18.38 -22.41 11.71
N THR A 89 17.41 -23.31 11.57
CA THR A 89 17.57 -24.64 10.98
C THR A 89 17.31 -24.69 9.47
N ASP A 90 16.91 -23.57 8.86
CA ASP A 90 16.69 -23.53 7.42
C ASP A 90 18.04 -23.60 6.68
N PRO A 91 18.11 -24.24 5.49
CA PRO A 91 19.31 -24.23 4.67
C PRO A 91 19.79 -22.80 4.36
N PRO A 92 21.10 -22.60 4.12
CA PRO A 92 21.60 -21.33 3.64
C PRO A 92 20.90 -20.92 2.34
N GLU A 93 20.35 -19.70 2.32
CA GLU A 93 19.74 -19.09 1.14
C GLU A 93 20.75 -18.18 0.45
N TYR A 94 20.80 -18.23 -0.88
CA TYR A 94 21.74 -17.45 -1.70
C TYR A 94 21.00 -16.35 -2.48
N ASN A 95 20.33 -15.46 -1.76
CA ASN A 95 19.44 -14.44 -2.36
C ASN A 95 20.16 -13.47 -3.31
N TYR A 96 21.48 -13.31 -3.18
CA TYR A 96 22.29 -12.52 -4.13
C TYR A 96 22.27 -13.10 -5.55
N LEU A 97 21.96 -14.39 -5.74
CA LEU A 97 21.82 -15.01 -7.06
C LEU A 97 20.65 -14.42 -7.86
N TYR A 98 19.64 -13.85 -7.20
CA TYR A 98 18.58 -13.10 -7.89
C TYR A 98 19.09 -11.82 -8.57
N GLY A 99 20.33 -11.39 -8.28
CA GLY A 99 21.02 -10.36 -9.05
C GLY A 99 21.32 -10.77 -10.49
N ILE A 100 21.44 -12.07 -10.78
CA ILE A 100 21.69 -12.58 -12.14
C ILE A 100 20.53 -12.26 -13.10
N PRO A 101 19.27 -12.66 -12.82
CA PRO A 101 18.14 -12.27 -13.68
C PRO A 101 17.89 -10.77 -13.68
N ALA A 102 18.18 -10.05 -12.58
CA ALA A 102 18.07 -8.59 -12.54
C ALA A 102 19.05 -7.92 -13.53
N ALA A 103 20.32 -8.35 -13.50
CA ALA A 103 21.35 -7.88 -14.42
C ALA A 103 21.04 -8.28 -15.86
N ALA A 104 20.49 -9.47 -16.09
CA ALA A 104 20.07 -9.91 -17.43
C ALA A 104 18.91 -9.04 -17.96
N LEU A 105 17.91 -8.73 -17.13
CA LEU A 105 16.79 -7.87 -17.49
C LEU A 105 17.27 -6.46 -17.84
N LEU A 106 18.02 -5.82 -16.95
CA LEU A 106 18.47 -4.44 -17.11
C LEU A 106 19.55 -4.30 -18.19
N GLY A 107 20.53 -5.21 -18.20
CA GLY A 107 21.60 -5.22 -19.19
C GLY A 107 21.09 -5.59 -20.58
N GLY A 108 20.23 -6.60 -20.69
CA GLY A 108 19.57 -6.96 -21.95
C GLY A 108 18.70 -5.83 -22.49
N TYR A 109 17.94 -5.16 -21.63
CA TYR A 109 17.19 -3.97 -21.99
C TYR A 109 18.11 -2.83 -22.47
N ALA A 110 19.17 -2.51 -21.72
CA ALA A 110 20.12 -1.45 -22.09
C ALA A 110 20.79 -1.72 -23.44
N MET A 111 21.19 -2.96 -23.71
CA MET A 111 21.73 -3.36 -25.00
C MET A 111 20.71 -3.17 -26.13
N ALA A 112 19.47 -3.65 -25.94
CA ALA A 112 18.41 -3.51 -26.94
C ALA A 112 18.05 -2.04 -27.21
N ALA A 113 17.94 -1.23 -26.15
CA ALA A 113 17.67 0.20 -26.25
C ALA A 113 18.82 0.93 -26.96
N SER A 114 20.08 0.62 -26.62
CA SER A 114 21.26 1.21 -27.27
C SER A 114 21.40 0.82 -28.75
N SER A 115 20.83 -0.32 -29.14
CA SER A 115 20.79 -0.79 -30.52
C SER A 115 19.64 -0.16 -31.33
N GLY A 116 18.84 0.72 -30.70
CA GLY A 116 17.76 1.44 -31.35
C GLY A 116 16.50 0.61 -31.60
N TYR A 117 16.25 -0.44 -30.80
CA TYR A 117 15.00 -1.22 -30.89
C TYR A 117 13.87 -0.57 -30.07
N PRO A 118 12.91 0.14 -30.67
CA PRO A 118 11.87 0.87 -29.94
C PRO A 118 10.92 -0.06 -29.16
N GLU A 119 10.66 -1.26 -29.67
CA GLU A 119 9.80 -2.24 -29.00
C GLU A 119 10.36 -2.74 -27.66
N SER A 120 11.67 -2.56 -27.43
CA SER A 120 12.33 -2.96 -26.19
C SER A 120 11.75 -2.27 -24.95
N HIS A 121 11.24 -1.03 -25.10
CA HIS A 121 10.61 -0.29 -24.00
C HIS A 121 9.30 -0.94 -23.53
N GLN A 122 8.43 -1.31 -24.48
CA GLN A 122 7.15 -1.96 -24.17
C GLN A 122 7.37 -3.37 -23.63
N MET A 123 8.35 -4.10 -24.18
CA MET A 123 8.77 -5.39 -23.64
C MET A 123 9.31 -5.29 -22.22
N ALA A 124 10.12 -4.26 -21.92
CA ALA A 124 10.63 -4.02 -20.58
C ALA A 124 9.52 -3.65 -19.58
N TYR A 125 8.52 -2.86 -19.98
CA TYR A 125 7.32 -2.61 -19.18
C TYR A 125 6.52 -3.88 -18.92
N LEU A 126 6.35 -4.75 -19.92
CA LEU A 126 5.69 -6.04 -19.72
C LEU A 126 6.48 -6.93 -18.75
N ALA A 127 7.79 -7.09 -18.96
CA ALA A 127 8.65 -7.88 -18.09
C ALA A 127 8.63 -7.35 -16.64
N SER A 128 8.66 -6.03 -16.48
CA SER A 128 8.57 -5.36 -15.19
C SER A 128 7.23 -5.61 -14.51
N SER A 129 6.13 -5.54 -15.27
CA SER A 129 4.78 -5.84 -14.79
C SER A 129 4.65 -7.30 -14.33
N LEU A 130 5.21 -8.25 -15.09
CA LEU A 130 5.23 -9.66 -14.73
C LEU A 130 6.09 -9.93 -13.49
N CYS A 131 7.19 -9.20 -13.31
CA CYS A 131 7.98 -9.25 -12.08
C CYS A 131 7.16 -8.74 -10.89
N CYS A 132 6.39 -7.65 -11.03
CA CYS A 132 5.48 -7.18 -9.98
C CYS A 132 4.37 -8.18 -9.65
N VAL A 133 3.80 -8.87 -10.65
CA VAL A 133 2.85 -9.98 -10.42
C VAL A 133 3.55 -11.12 -9.67
N GLY A 134 4.74 -11.51 -10.11
CA GLY A 134 5.59 -12.51 -9.47
C GLY A 134 5.96 -12.13 -8.03
N ALA A 135 6.05 -10.85 -7.73
CA ALA A 135 6.32 -10.37 -6.38
C ALA A 135 5.22 -10.82 -5.42
N LEU A 136 3.95 -10.61 -5.77
CA LEU A 136 2.82 -11.04 -4.97
C LEU A 136 2.64 -12.56 -5.00
N ALA A 137 2.79 -13.17 -6.17
CA ALA A 137 2.70 -14.63 -6.32
C ALA A 137 3.75 -15.35 -5.46
N GLY A 138 4.95 -14.78 -5.31
CA GLY A 138 6.01 -15.30 -4.45
C GLY A 138 5.61 -15.39 -2.96
N LEU A 139 4.65 -14.59 -2.50
CA LEU A 139 4.12 -14.65 -1.13
C LEU A 139 3.10 -15.78 -0.91
N SER A 140 2.81 -16.60 -1.92
CA SER A 140 1.98 -17.82 -1.79
C SER A 140 2.64 -18.95 -0.99
N SER A 141 3.91 -18.80 -0.62
CA SER A 141 4.59 -19.71 0.30
C SER A 141 5.68 -18.97 1.07
N GLN A 142 5.89 -19.40 2.31
CA GLN A 142 7.01 -18.91 3.11
C GLN A 142 8.35 -19.16 2.43
N LYS A 143 8.50 -20.28 1.72
CA LYS A 143 9.77 -20.64 1.06
C LYS A 143 10.11 -19.70 -0.10
N THR A 144 9.10 -19.15 -0.79
CA THR A 144 9.27 -18.34 -2.00
C THR A 144 9.13 -16.84 -1.72
N SER A 145 8.81 -16.42 -0.50
CA SER A 145 8.44 -15.02 -0.28
C SER A 145 9.62 -14.06 -0.50
N ARG A 146 10.87 -14.49 -0.28
CA ARG A 146 12.07 -13.67 -0.55
C ARG A 146 12.28 -13.47 -2.05
N LEU A 147 12.02 -14.50 -2.86
CA LEU A 147 11.95 -14.37 -4.31
C LEU A 147 10.89 -13.34 -4.71
N GLY A 148 9.74 -13.34 -4.03
CA GLY A 148 8.70 -12.32 -4.22
C GLY A 148 9.24 -10.90 -4.03
N ASN A 149 9.96 -10.64 -2.93
CA ASN A 149 10.57 -9.33 -2.70
C ASN A 149 11.58 -8.95 -3.78
N ALA A 150 12.44 -9.89 -4.19
CA ALA A 150 13.42 -9.67 -5.25
C ALA A 150 12.77 -9.38 -6.61
N LEU A 151 11.69 -10.10 -6.97
CA LEU A 151 10.90 -9.85 -8.17
C LEU A 151 10.25 -8.46 -8.14
N GLY A 152 9.75 -8.01 -6.98
CA GLY A 152 9.24 -6.66 -6.82
C GLY A 152 10.30 -5.59 -7.10
N ILE A 153 11.51 -5.77 -6.54
CA ILE A 153 12.64 -4.86 -6.78
C ILE A 153 13.02 -4.85 -8.27
N MET A 154 13.09 -6.02 -8.91
CA MET A 154 13.37 -6.13 -10.35
C MET A 154 12.31 -5.44 -11.19
N GLY A 155 11.02 -5.61 -10.85
CA GLY A 155 9.91 -4.99 -11.56
C GLY A 155 9.93 -3.48 -11.48
N VAL A 156 10.11 -2.91 -10.29
CA VAL A 156 10.19 -1.45 -10.13
C VAL A 156 11.43 -0.88 -10.82
N SER A 157 12.58 -1.52 -10.66
CA SER A 157 13.84 -1.08 -11.28
C SER A 157 13.78 -1.13 -12.81
N GLY A 158 13.22 -2.21 -13.37
CA GLY A 158 13.02 -2.37 -14.81
C GLY A 158 12.04 -1.34 -15.37
N GLY A 159 10.97 -1.04 -14.63
CA GLY A 159 10.00 -0.01 -15.01
C GLY A 159 10.64 1.36 -15.12
N ILE A 160 11.40 1.76 -14.10
CA ILE A 160 12.11 3.04 -14.09
C ILE A 160 13.17 3.09 -15.21
N ALA A 161 13.95 2.02 -15.39
CA ALA A 161 14.94 1.95 -16.47
C ALA A 161 14.30 2.11 -17.85
N ALA A 162 13.18 1.45 -18.09
CA ALA A 162 12.42 1.57 -19.33
C ALA A 162 11.91 3.00 -19.55
N THR A 163 11.40 3.66 -18.51
CA THR A 163 10.98 5.06 -18.57
C THR A 163 12.13 6.00 -18.92
N LEU A 164 13.28 5.85 -18.25
CA LEU A 164 14.47 6.66 -18.55
C LEU A 164 14.96 6.45 -19.99
N GLY A 165 14.92 5.22 -20.49
CA GLY A 165 15.32 4.93 -21.86
C GLY A 165 14.32 5.43 -22.92
N ILE A 166 13.01 5.52 -22.59
CA ILE A 166 12.02 6.18 -23.46
C ILE A 166 12.30 7.69 -23.55
N LEU A 167 12.62 8.32 -22.41
CA LEU A 167 12.79 9.77 -22.33
C LEU A 167 14.11 10.26 -22.93
N GLN A 168 15.16 9.44 -22.88
CA GLN A 168 16.52 9.81 -23.28
C GLN A 168 16.94 11.21 -22.77
N PRO A 169 16.86 11.47 -21.45
CA PRO A 169 17.11 12.80 -20.90
C PRO A 169 18.56 13.23 -21.14
N ASN A 170 18.77 14.55 -21.32
CA ASN A 170 20.11 15.12 -21.29
C ASN A 170 20.76 14.92 -19.89
N ILE A 171 22.09 15.06 -19.82
CA ILE A 171 22.85 14.76 -18.60
C ILE A 171 22.39 15.58 -17.39
N ASP A 172 21.98 16.84 -17.60
CA ASP A 172 21.52 17.72 -16.52
C ASP A 172 20.18 17.24 -15.94
N THR A 173 19.23 16.90 -16.81
CA THR A 173 17.92 16.38 -16.42
C THR A 173 18.04 14.99 -15.80
N LEU A 174 18.91 14.14 -16.36
CA LEU A 174 19.22 12.83 -15.77
C LEU A 174 19.84 12.97 -14.37
N SER A 175 20.72 13.96 -14.18
CA SER A 175 21.30 14.27 -12.87
C SER A 175 20.25 14.75 -11.88
N GLN A 176 19.30 15.58 -12.31
CA GLN A 176 18.14 15.99 -11.52
C GLN A 176 17.28 14.80 -11.11
N MET A 177 16.89 13.94 -12.06
CA MET A 177 16.11 12.72 -11.81
C MET A 177 16.82 11.79 -10.81
N GLY A 178 18.12 11.54 -11.05
CA GLY A 178 18.98 10.75 -10.18
C GLY A 178 19.09 11.34 -8.77
N ALA A 179 19.23 12.66 -8.63
CA ALA A 179 19.29 13.34 -7.35
C ALA A 179 17.98 13.23 -6.56
N CYS A 180 16.83 13.50 -7.19
CA CYS A 180 15.52 13.34 -6.57
C CYS A 180 15.31 11.90 -6.06
N MET A 181 15.64 10.91 -6.88
CA MET A 181 15.53 9.51 -6.50
C MET A 181 16.53 9.11 -5.41
N ALA A 182 17.77 9.58 -5.47
CA ALA A 182 18.81 9.24 -4.49
C ALA A 182 18.47 9.82 -3.11
N VAL A 183 18.09 11.10 -3.04
CA VAL A 183 17.73 11.74 -1.76
C VAL A 183 16.47 11.10 -1.18
N GLY A 184 15.42 10.91 -1.99
CA GLY A 184 14.20 10.22 -1.56
C GLY A 184 14.49 8.81 -1.05
N GLY A 185 15.27 8.03 -1.81
CA GLY A 185 15.66 6.67 -1.45
C GLY A 185 16.49 6.58 -0.17
N LEU A 186 17.42 7.51 0.05
CA LEU A 186 18.20 7.61 1.29
C LEU A 186 17.31 7.92 2.49
N LEU A 187 16.35 8.83 2.36
CA LEU A 187 15.39 9.15 3.41
C LEU A 187 14.48 7.95 3.73
N GLY A 188 13.90 7.32 2.70
CA GLY A 188 13.06 6.13 2.87
C GLY A 188 13.80 4.99 3.55
N THR A 189 15.03 4.71 3.12
CA THR A 189 15.93 3.74 3.74
C THR A 189 16.25 4.10 5.19
N GLY A 190 16.55 5.38 5.46
CA GLY A 190 16.88 5.87 6.79
C GLY A 190 15.74 5.70 7.79
N ILE A 191 14.50 6.02 7.36
CA ILE A 191 13.29 5.83 8.16
C ILE A 191 13.04 4.33 8.39
N ALA A 192 13.07 3.54 7.32
CA ALA A 192 12.79 2.10 7.37
C ALA A 192 13.83 1.30 8.19
N LYS A 193 15.06 1.78 8.38
CA LYS A 193 16.06 1.13 9.26
C LYS A 193 15.82 1.40 10.74
N LYS A 194 15.30 2.58 11.08
CA LYS A 194 15.18 3.04 12.48
C LYS A 194 13.92 2.57 13.17
N ILE A 195 12.88 2.22 12.41
CA ILE A 195 11.58 1.84 12.96
C ILE A 195 11.64 0.45 13.65
N GLU A 196 10.97 0.30 14.80
CA GLU A 196 10.79 -1.02 15.42
C GLU A 196 9.82 -1.87 14.59
N ILE A 197 9.92 -3.20 14.71
CA ILE A 197 8.99 -4.12 14.03
C ILE A 197 7.56 -3.89 14.51
N THR A 198 7.40 -3.48 15.77
CA THR A 198 6.10 -3.22 16.35
C THR A 198 5.37 -2.05 15.68
N ASP A 199 6.15 -1.14 15.12
CA ASP A 199 5.72 0.14 14.57
C ASP A 199 5.60 0.09 13.03
N LEU A 200 5.72 -1.10 12.44
CA LEU A 200 5.56 -1.28 10.99
C LEU A 200 4.15 -0.95 10.46
N PRO A 201 3.04 -1.24 11.18
CA PRO A 201 1.69 -0.93 10.67
C PRO A 201 1.47 0.56 10.37
N GLN A 202 1.87 1.41 11.30
CA GLN A 202 1.80 2.86 11.15
C GLN A 202 2.76 3.38 10.08
N LEU A 203 3.95 2.79 9.91
CA LEU A 203 4.85 3.19 8.84
C LEU A 203 4.26 2.86 7.45
N VAL A 204 3.60 1.71 7.30
CA VAL A 204 2.88 1.36 6.07
C VAL A 204 1.78 2.38 5.79
N ALA A 205 1.00 2.78 6.81
CA ALA A 205 0.01 3.85 6.65
C ALA A 205 0.66 5.18 6.22
N ALA A 206 1.77 5.59 6.84
CA ALA A 206 2.47 6.81 6.46
C ALA A 206 2.95 6.76 5.00
N PHE A 207 3.46 5.63 4.53
CA PHE A 207 3.91 5.47 3.15
C PHE A 207 2.78 5.49 2.11
N HIS A 208 1.60 4.94 2.41
CA HIS A 208 0.43 5.09 1.53
C HIS A 208 0.04 6.57 1.32
N SER A 209 0.25 7.42 2.34
CA SER A 209 -0.02 8.85 2.19
C SER A 209 0.86 9.49 1.10
N LEU A 210 2.14 9.07 1.00
CA LEU A 210 3.07 9.57 -0.01
C LEU A 210 2.63 9.20 -1.43
N VAL A 211 2.04 8.01 -1.60
CA VAL A 211 1.50 7.56 -2.89
C VAL A 211 0.29 8.42 -3.29
N GLY A 212 -0.62 8.69 -2.34
CA GLY A 212 -1.76 9.57 -2.58
C GLY A 212 -1.35 10.99 -2.96
N ALA A 213 -0.35 11.53 -2.26
CA ALA A 213 0.23 12.84 -2.59
C ALA A 213 0.90 12.83 -3.97
N ALA A 214 1.69 11.81 -4.31
CA ALA A 214 2.32 11.68 -5.62
C ALA A 214 1.28 11.67 -6.74
N ALA A 215 0.21 10.91 -6.58
CA ALA A 215 -0.87 10.86 -7.57
C ALA A 215 -1.51 12.23 -7.81
N VAL A 216 -1.82 12.98 -6.74
CA VAL A 216 -2.37 14.35 -6.87
C VAL A 216 -1.39 15.28 -7.60
N LEU A 217 -0.10 15.23 -7.24
CA LEU A 217 0.94 16.04 -7.88
C LEU A 217 1.09 15.69 -9.37
N THR A 218 1.12 14.40 -9.71
CA THR A 218 1.19 13.93 -11.10
C THR A 218 -0.04 14.38 -11.88
N CYS A 219 -1.26 14.25 -11.34
CA CYS A 219 -2.47 14.69 -12.03
C CYS A 219 -2.47 16.20 -12.28
N LEU A 220 -2.07 17.01 -11.30
CA LEU A 220 -1.98 18.47 -11.49
C LEU A 220 -0.92 18.84 -12.54
N ALA A 221 0.25 18.20 -12.50
CA ALA A 221 1.30 18.40 -13.49
C ALA A 221 0.82 18.06 -14.90
N THR A 222 0.15 16.92 -15.07
CA THR A 222 -0.33 16.44 -16.38
C THR A 222 -1.44 17.31 -16.92
N TYR A 223 -2.36 17.79 -16.08
CA TYR A 223 -3.38 18.72 -16.52
C TYR A 223 -2.77 20.01 -17.09
N ILE A 224 -1.76 20.58 -16.42
CA ILE A 224 -1.08 21.80 -16.88
C ILE A 224 -0.31 21.54 -18.18
N ALA A 225 0.37 20.40 -18.28
CA ALA A 225 1.17 20.04 -19.45
C ALA A 225 0.32 19.79 -20.70
N GLU A 226 -0.80 19.06 -20.55
CA GLU A 226 -1.65 18.64 -21.67
C GLU A 226 -2.79 19.62 -21.99
N TYR A 227 -2.98 20.66 -21.17
CA TYR A 227 -4.02 21.66 -21.39
C TYR A 227 -4.08 22.21 -22.84
N PRO A 228 -2.95 22.59 -23.47
CA PRO A 228 -2.97 23.10 -24.84
C PRO A 228 -3.45 22.08 -25.89
N HIS A 229 -3.31 20.79 -25.61
CA HIS A 229 -3.62 19.70 -26.55
C HIS A 229 -5.07 19.20 -26.41
N PHE A 230 -5.76 19.48 -25.30
CA PHE A 230 -7.13 19.00 -25.06
C PHE A 230 -8.15 19.46 -26.10
N ALA A 231 -7.92 20.61 -26.76
CA ALA A 231 -8.82 21.10 -27.80
C ALA A 231 -8.82 20.23 -29.06
N THR A 232 -7.70 19.54 -29.32
CA THR A 232 -7.48 18.78 -30.56
C THR A 232 -7.39 17.27 -30.35
N ASP A 233 -7.20 16.81 -29.11
CA ASP A 233 -7.09 15.40 -28.78
C ASP A 233 -8.49 14.74 -28.66
N PRO A 234 -8.83 13.76 -29.52
CA PRO A 234 -10.08 13.00 -29.40
C PRO A 234 -10.23 12.27 -28.05
N ALA A 235 -9.12 11.97 -27.37
CA ALA A 235 -9.09 11.32 -26.06
C ALA A 235 -9.15 12.29 -24.87
N ALA A 236 -9.24 13.61 -25.10
CA ALA A 236 -9.15 14.63 -24.05
C ALA A 236 -10.12 14.38 -22.88
N ASN A 237 -11.37 14.02 -23.15
CA ASN A 237 -12.36 13.75 -22.10
C ASN A 237 -12.01 12.51 -21.25
N MET A 238 -11.39 11.49 -21.86
CA MET A 238 -10.91 10.31 -21.14
C MET A 238 -9.74 10.68 -20.22
N ILE A 239 -8.76 11.43 -20.73
CA ILE A 239 -7.59 11.91 -19.95
C ILE A 239 -8.08 12.79 -18.79
N LYS A 240 -8.95 13.77 -19.07
CA LYS A 240 -9.58 14.65 -18.06
C LYS A 240 -10.31 13.85 -16.98
N THR A 241 -11.01 12.77 -17.35
CA THR A 241 -11.71 11.89 -16.40
C THR A 241 -10.71 11.17 -15.49
N ALA A 242 -9.65 10.60 -16.07
CA ALA A 242 -8.61 9.92 -15.31
C ALA A 242 -7.88 10.88 -14.35
N LEU A 243 -7.57 12.11 -14.80
CA LEU A 243 -6.96 13.17 -13.98
C LEU A 243 -7.82 13.51 -12.76
N PHE A 244 -9.12 13.72 -12.97
CA PHE A 244 -10.04 14.08 -11.90
C PHE A 244 -10.19 12.95 -10.88
N LEU A 245 -10.39 11.71 -11.35
CA LEU A 245 -10.51 10.54 -10.48
C LEU A 245 -9.20 10.25 -9.74
N GLY A 246 -8.04 10.35 -10.39
CA GLY A 246 -6.73 10.21 -9.77
C GLY A 246 -6.51 11.24 -8.66
N THR A 247 -6.89 12.50 -8.91
CA THR A 247 -6.83 13.59 -7.91
C THR A 247 -7.74 13.30 -6.70
N TYR A 248 -8.98 12.87 -6.94
CA TYR A 248 -9.93 12.54 -5.88
C TYR A 248 -9.44 11.35 -5.03
N ILE A 249 -9.07 10.24 -5.67
CA ILE A 249 -8.62 9.02 -4.99
C ILE A 249 -7.30 9.31 -4.23
N GLY A 250 -6.38 10.05 -4.85
CA GLY A 250 -5.12 10.45 -4.24
C GLY A 250 -5.32 11.31 -2.99
N GLY A 251 -6.22 12.30 -3.01
CA GLY A 251 -6.53 13.16 -1.86
C GLY A 251 -7.18 12.42 -0.69
N VAL A 252 -8.14 11.52 -0.96
CA VAL A 252 -8.71 10.64 0.09
C VAL A 252 -7.62 9.75 0.68
N THR A 253 -6.77 9.17 -0.17
CA THR A 253 -5.68 8.27 0.26
C THR A 253 -4.66 9.00 1.12
N PHE A 254 -4.23 10.19 0.71
CA PHE A 254 -3.27 11.02 1.43
C PHE A 254 -3.73 11.30 2.86
N SER A 255 -4.87 11.98 2.98
CA SER A 255 -5.42 12.40 4.27
C SER A 255 -5.88 11.24 5.16
N GLY A 256 -6.57 10.26 4.58
CA GLY A 256 -7.04 9.10 5.31
C GLY A 256 -5.89 8.31 5.92
N SER A 257 -4.78 8.17 5.17
CA SER A 257 -3.61 7.45 5.64
C SER A 257 -2.85 8.20 6.74
N LEU A 258 -2.82 9.54 6.68
CA LEU A 258 -2.25 10.37 7.76
C LEU A 258 -3.06 10.27 9.05
N VAL A 259 -4.40 10.24 8.97
CA VAL A 259 -5.24 10.03 10.18
C VAL A 259 -5.04 8.63 10.74
N ALA A 260 -4.96 7.60 9.88
CA ALA A 260 -4.66 6.23 10.31
C ALA A 260 -3.30 6.14 11.01
N TYR A 261 -2.26 6.75 10.43
CA TYR A 261 -0.94 6.88 11.06
C TYR A 261 -1.03 7.57 12.42
N GLY A 262 -1.70 8.71 12.51
CA GLY A 262 -1.83 9.47 13.75
C GLY A 262 -2.54 8.69 14.86
N LYS A 263 -3.56 7.89 14.53
CA LYS A 263 -4.28 7.05 15.50
C LYS A 263 -3.46 5.85 15.98
N LEU A 264 -2.72 5.19 15.09
CA LEU A 264 -1.87 4.06 15.46
C LEU A 264 -0.65 4.50 16.28
N GLN A 265 -0.06 5.65 15.93
CA GLN A 265 1.07 6.20 16.66
C GLN A 265 0.69 6.84 18.01
N GLY A 266 -0.60 6.86 18.37
CA GLY A 266 -1.09 7.48 19.61
C GLY A 266 -1.01 9.00 19.64
N ILE A 267 -0.75 9.66 18.50
CA ILE A 267 -0.77 11.13 18.35
C ILE A 267 -2.23 11.63 18.39
N LEU A 268 -3.13 10.86 17.78
CA LEU A 268 -4.57 11.10 17.77
C LEU A 268 -5.27 10.08 18.68
N ASN A 269 -6.39 10.48 19.27
CA ASN A 269 -7.18 9.58 20.10
C ASN A 269 -7.72 8.41 19.27
N SER A 270 -7.52 7.18 19.75
CA SER A 270 -7.98 5.96 19.10
C SER A 270 -9.51 5.82 19.10
N SER A 271 -10.23 6.58 19.92
CA SER A 271 -11.70 6.61 19.89
C SER A 271 -12.24 7.15 18.55
N PRO A 272 -13.40 6.66 18.07
CA PRO A 272 -14.04 7.21 16.88
C PRO A 272 -14.56 8.64 17.14
N LEU A 273 -14.17 9.60 16.30
CA LEU A 273 -14.64 10.98 16.37
C LEU A 273 -15.97 11.10 15.61
N LEU A 274 -17.08 11.22 16.35
CA LEU A 274 -18.42 11.26 15.77
C LEU A 274 -18.93 12.70 15.66
N LEU A 275 -18.75 13.31 14.49
CA LEU A 275 -19.31 14.63 14.20
C LEU A 275 -20.85 14.58 14.10
N PRO A 276 -21.58 15.59 14.61
CA PRO A 276 -23.01 15.73 14.36
C PRO A 276 -23.29 15.78 12.86
N GLY A 277 -24.21 14.94 12.38
CA GLY A 277 -24.56 14.91 10.94
C GLY A 277 -23.47 14.38 10.01
N ARG A 278 -22.48 13.61 10.49
CA ARG A 278 -21.34 13.08 9.70
C ARG A 278 -21.72 12.46 8.34
N HIS A 279 -22.86 11.77 8.27
CA HIS A 279 -23.32 11.14 7.02
C HIS A 279 -23.76 12.18 5.99
N ALA A 280 -24.47 13.22 6.43
CA ALA A 280 -24.84 14.34 5.57
C ALA A 280 -23.59 15.12 5.12
N LEU A 281 -22.63 15.32 6.01
CA LEU A 281 -21.35 15.97 5.68
C LEU A 281 -20.58 15.18 4.61
N ASN A 282 -20.39 13.87 4.80
CA ASN A 282 -19.68 13.02 3.85
C ASN A 282 -20.44 12.88 2.52
N ALA A 283 -21.77 12.80 2.54
CA ALA A 283 -22.59 12.82 1.34
C ALA A 283 -22.47 14.17 0.60
N GLY A 284 -22.46 15.28 1.34
CA GLY A 284 -22.25 16.62 0.80
C GLY A 284 -20.88 16.78 0.14
N LEU A 285 -19.81 16.29 0.78
CA LEU A 285 -18.45 16.29 0.21
C LEU A 285 -18.40 15.46 -1.09
N LEU A 286 -19.05 14.30 -1.13
CA LEU A 286 -19.12 13.47 -2.34
C LEU A 286 -19.90 14.19 -3.46
N LEU A 287 -21.07 14.74 -3.17
CA LEU A 287 -21.87 15.48 -4.14
C LEU A 287 -21.17 16.74 -4.64
N ALA A 288 -20.43 17.43 -3.77
CA ALA A 288 -19.60 18.58 -4.16
C ALA A 288 -18.47 18.17 -5.12
N ASN A 289 -17.83 17.01 -4.92
CA ASN A 289 -16.86 16.48 -5.88
C ASN A 289 -17.52 16.13 -7.22
N ILE A 290 -18.71 15.53 -7.22
CA ILE A 290 -19.46 15.24 -8.46
C ILE A 290 -19.82 16.54 -9.19
N GLY A 291 -20.25 17.57 -8.46
CA GLY A 291 -20.52 18.91 -9.01
C GLY A 291 -19.26 19.57 -9.58
N ALA A 292 -18.14 19.50 -8.87
CA ALA A 292 -16.84 20.00 -9.35
C ALA A 292 -16.40 19.27 -10.63
N MET A 293 -16.64 17.95 -10.73
CA MET A 293 -16.40 17.19 -11.96
C MET A 293 -17.28 17.70 -13.11
N GLY A 294 -18.58 17.90 -12.86
CA GLY A 294 -19.48 18.45 -13.88
C GLY A 294 -19.03 19.81 -14.40
N TYR A 295 -18.65 20.72 -13.50
CA TYR A 295 -18.18 22.06 -13.89
C TYR A 295 -16.81 22.02 -14.59
N TYR A 296 -15.91 21.12 -14.18
CA TYR A 296 -14.63 20.84 -14.82
C TYR A 296 -14.75 20.39 -16.30
N PHE A 297 -15.85 19.72 -16.66
CA PHE A 297 -16.15 19.37 -18.05
C PHE A 297 -16.93 20.44 -18.81
N TYR A 298 -17.68 21.28 -18.11
CA TYR A 298 -18.50 22.32 -18.72
C TYR A 298 -17.67 23.47 -19.30
N ASP A 299 -16.71 23.98 -18.54
CA ASP A 299 -15.85 25.10 -18.97
C ASP A 299 -14.48 24.59 -19.43
N PRO A 300 -14.07 24.84 -20.69
CA PRO A 300 -12.77 24.41 -21.20
C PRO A 300 -11.59 25.24 -20.68
N SER A 301 -11.81 26.33 -19.93
CA SER A 301 -10.76 27.21 -19.42
C SER A 301 -9.80 26.52 -18.43
N MET A 302 -8.50 26.81 -18.58
CA MET A 302 -7.43 26.30 -17.70
C MET A 302 -7.64 26.72 -16.25
N ALA A 303 -8.05 27.97 -16.05
CA ALA A 303 -8.27 28.53 -14.72
C ALA A 303 -9.40 27.76 -14.01
N THR A 304 -10.50 27.51 -14.72
CA THR A 304 -11.61 26.74 -14.19
C THR A 304 -11.19 25.30 -13.93
N GLY A 305 -10.49 24.66 -14.86
CA GLY A 305 -10.07 23.28 -14.67
C GLY A 305 -9.11 23.09 -13.49
N LEU A 306 -8.13 23.97 -13.33
CA LEU A 306 -7.24 23.97 -12.17
C LEU A 306 -7.99 24.28 -10.87
N SER A 307 -8.93 25.23 -10.89
CA SER A 307 -9.73 25.54 -9.71
C SER A 307 -10.57 24.33 -9.25
N MET A 308 -11.12 23.56 -10.20
CA MET A 308 -11.91 22.37 -9.90
C MET A 308 -11.04 21.20 -9.44
N LEU A 309 -9.85 21.01 -10.03
CA LEU A 309 -8.88 20.03 -9.51
C LEU A 309 -8.43 20.40 -8.09
N GLY A 310 -8.14 21.67 -7.83
CA GLY A 310 -7.80 22.16 -6.48
C GLY A 310 -8.96 22.01 -5.49
N ALA A 311 -10.19 22.29 -5.92
CA ALA A 311 -11.39 22.05 -5.12
C ALA A 311 -11.54 20.56 -4.79
N THR A 312 -11.39 19.68 -5.78
CA THR A 312 -11.41 18.23 -5.59
C THR A 312 -10.32 17.76 -4.65
N THR A 313 -9.09 18.28 -4.75
CA THR A 313 -8.01 17.98 -3.79
C THR A 313 -8.42 18.36 -2.37
N ALA A 314 -8.97 19.55 -2.15
CA ALA A 314 -9.39 20.00 -0.82
C ALA A 314 -10.57 19.18 -0.27
N LEU A 315 -11.59 18.93 -1.10
CA LEU A 315 -12.78 18.18 -0.72
C LEU A 315 -12.46 16.71 -0.43
N SER A 316 -11.67 16.05 -1.29
CA SER A 316 -11.23 14.66 -1.09
C SER A 316 -10.30 14.49 0.12
N THR A 317 -9.39 15.44 0.34
CA THR A 317 -8.54 15.47 1.54
C THR A 317 -9.40 15.64 2.80
N THR A 318 -10.39 16.52 2.76
CA THR A 318 -11.34 16.67 3.89
C THR A 318 -12.12 15.39 4.12
N MET A 319 -12.58 14.75 3.03
CA MET A 319 -13.34 13.50 3.09
C MET A 319 -12.53 12.34 3.66
N GLY A 320 -11.24 12.22 3.31
CA GLY A 320 -10.37 11.21 3.90
C GLY A 320 -10.14 11.44 5.39
N VAL A 321 -10.02 12.70 5.84
CA VAL A 321 -9.99 13.02 7.28
C VAL A 321 -11.30 12.61 7.96
N THR A 322 -12.45 13.04 7.45
CA THR A 322 -13.75 12.86 8.11
C THR A 322 -14.20 11.41 8.14
N LEU A 323 -13.91 10.64 7.09
CA LEU A 323 -14.19 9.20 7.06
C LEU A 323 -13.29 8.45 8.04
N THR A 324 -11.97 8.64 7.97
CA THR A 324 -11.04 7.85 8.79
C THR A 324 -11.10 8.23 10.27
N ALA A 325 -11.32 9.50 10.60
CA ALA A 325 -11.44 9.96 11.99
C ALA A 325 -12.64 9.33 12.72
N ALA A 326 -13.72 9.01 11.99
CA ALA A 326 -14.91 8.37 12.54
C ALA A 326 -14.75 6.87 12.82
N ILE A 327 -13.63 6.26 12.43
CA ILE A 327 -13.35 4.84 12.62
C ILE A 327 -12.50 4.66 13.89
N GLY A 328 -12.79 3.64 14.70
CA GLY A 328 -12.06 3.36 15.94
C GLY A 328 -10.71 2.68 15.69
N GLY A 329 -9.78 2.80 16.64
CA GLY A 329 -8.43 2.21 16.61
C GLY A 329 -8.42 0.71 16.29
N ALA A 330 -9.35 -0.04 16.88
CA ALA A 330 -9.48 -1.49 16.67
C ALA A 330 -9.81 -1.87 15.21
N ASP A 331 -10.47 -0.99 14.45
CA ASP A 331 -10.85 -1.21 13.06
C ASP A 331 -9.87 -0.56 12.07
N MET A 332 -8.87 0.19 12.54
CA MET A 332 -7.83 0.82 11.69
C MET A 332 -7.14 -0.12 10.71
N PRO A 333 -6.88 -1.41 11.04
CA PRO A 333 -6.25 -2.32 10.08
C PRO A 333 -7.08 -2.50 8.79
N VAL A 334 -8.42 -2.47 8.89
CA VAL A 334 -9.31 -2.49 7.72
C VAL A 334 -9.17 -1.21 6.91
N VAL A 335 -9.06 -0.05 7.57
CA VAL A 335 -8.88 1.23 6.89
C VAL A 335 -7.57 1.25 6.07
N ILE A 336 -6.48 0.73 6.64
CA ILE A 336 -5.18 0.65 5.94
C ILE A 336 -5.31 -0.17 4.65
N THR A 337 -6.01 -1.30 4.69
CA THR A 337 -6.19 -2.16 3.50
C THR A 337 -7.10 -1.53 2.44
N VAL A 338 -8.11 -0.77 2.84
CA VAL A 338 -8.95 0.02 1.92
C VAL A 338 -8.13 1.13 1.26
N LEU A 339 -7.33 1.86 2.03
CA LEU A 339 -6.47 2.92 1.49
C LEU A 339 -5.33 2.38 0.62
N ASN A 340 -4.81 1.19 0.92
CA ASN A 340 -3.91 0.45 0.03
C ASN A 340 -4.60 0.18 -1.32
N SER A 341 -5.86 -0.26 -1.31
CA SER A 341 -6.64 -0.46 -2.54
C SER A 341 -6.76 0.85 -3.34
N TYR A 342 -7.08 1.95 -2.66
CA TYR A 342 -7.20 3.27 -3.29
C TYR A 342 -5.88 3.74 -3.92
N SER A 343 -4.74 3.49 -3.28
CA SER A 343 -3.43 3.78 -3.87
C SER A 343 -3.21 3.05 -5.21
N GLY A 344 -3.69 1.81 -5.35
CA GLY A 344 -3.67 1.07 -6.60
C GLY A 344 -4.59 1.66 -7.67
N TRP A 345 -5.81 2.08 -7.30
CA TRP A 345 -6.75 2.70 -8.25
C TRP A 345 -6.31 4.09 -8.70
N ALA A 346 -5.64 4.86 -7.83
CA ALA A 346 -4.98 6.12 -8.22
C ALA A 346 -3.90 5.86 -9.28
N LEU A 347 -3.09 4.82 -9.07
CA LEU A 347 -2.07 4.42 -10.04
C LEU A 347 -2.66 3.93 -11.37
N CYS A 348 -3.82 3.26 -11.37
CA CYS A 348 -4.57 2.97 -12.59
C CYS A 348 -4.98 4.25 -13.33
N ALA A 349 -5.47 5.25 -12.60
CA ALA A 349 -5.85 6.53 -13.19
C ALA A 349 -4.64 7.24 -13.82
N GLU A 350 -3.48 7.23 -13.15
CA GLU A 350 -2.23 7.71 -13.72
C GLU A 350 -1.81 6.89 -14.96
N GLY A 351 -2.00 5.57 -14.93
CA GLY A 351 -1.78 4.71 -16.09
C GLY A 351 -2.64 5.13 -17.29
N PHE A 352 -3.94 5.34 -17.09
CA PHE A 352 -4.86 5.79 -18.14
C PHE A 352 -4.51 7.17 -18.69
N MET A 353 -4.16 8.13 -17.83
CA MET A 353 -3.87 9.50 -18.28
C MET A 353 -2.52 9.60 -18.99
N LEU A 354 -1.53 8.77 -18.63
CA LEU A 354 -0.19 8.76 -19.23
C LEU A 354 -0.01 7.67 -20.30
N ASN A 355 -1.10 6.98 -20.68
CA ASN A 355 -1.08 5.85 -21.62
C ASN A 355 -0.02 4.78 -21.28
N ASN A 356 0.11 4.44 -19.98
CA ASN A 356 1.18 3.58 -19.47
C ASN A 356 0.65 2.22 -18.98
N ASN A 357 1.02 1.15 -19.70
CA ASN A 357 0.60 -0.21 -19.38
C ASN A 357 1.16 -0.71 -18.04
N LEU A 358 2.41 -0.38 -17.69
CA LEU A 358 3.03 -0.80 -16.43
C LEU A 358 2.24 -0.27 -15.23
N MET A 359 1.98 1.04 -15.21
CA MET A 359 1.23 1.69 -14.13
C MET A 359 -0.19 1.11 -14.02
N THR A 360 -0.83 0.82 -15.16
CA THR A 360 -2.17 0.21 -15.18
C THR A 360 -2.17 -1.22 -14.60
N ILE A 361 -1.20 -2.05 -14.98
CA ILE A 361 -1.10 -3.43 -14.50
C ILE A 361 -0.78 -3.45 -13.00
N VAL A 362 0.20 -2.66 -12.59
CA VAL A 362 0.63 -2.56 -11.20
C VAL A 362 -0.48 -1.98 -10.32
N GLY A 363 -1.16 -0.93 -10.78
CA GLY A 363 -2.30 -0.33 -10.09
C GLY A 363 -3.45 -1.31 -9.88
N ALA A 364 -3.80 -2.08 -10.91
CA ALA A 364 -4.86 -3.08 -10.82
C ALA A 364 -4.50 -4.18 -9.81
N LEU A 365 -3.25 -4.63 -9.82
CA LEU A 365 -2.72 -5.63 -8.89
C LEU A 365 -2.82 -5.17 -7.43
N ILE A 366 -2.38 -3.94 -7.13
CA ILE A 366 -2.44 -3.36 -5.79
C ILE A 366 -3.89 -3.09 -5.37
N GLY A 367 -4.69 -2.54 -6.29
CA GLY A 367 -6.11 -2.24 -6.07
C GLY A 367 -6.90 -3.49 -5.68
N SER A 368 -6.77 -4.56 -6.47
CA SER A 368 -7.37 -5.86 -6.16
C SER A 368 -6.85 -6.44 -4.84
N SER A 369 -5.55 -6.31 -4.55
CA SER A 369 -4.95 -6.80 -3.31
C SER A 369 -5.57 -6.16 -2.07
N GLY A 370 -5.60 -4.82 -2.01
CA GLY A 370 -6.19 -4.10 -0.89
C GLY A 370 -7.67 -4.42 -0.70
N ALA A 371 -8.44 -4.54 -1.79
CA ALA A 371 -9.85 -4.87 -1.74
C ALA A 371 -10.11 -6.27 -1.16
N ILE A 372 -9.35 -7.28 -1.59
CA ILE A 372 -9.46 -8.65 -1.08
C ILE A 372 -9.06 -8.73 0.39
N LEU A 373 -7.97 -8.06 0.78
CA LEU A 373 -7.54 -8.03 2.18
C LEU A 373 -8.60 -7.37 3.07
N SER A 374 -9.15 -6.23 2.63
CA SER A 374 -10.26 -5.55 3.32
C SER A 374 -11.46 -6.48 3.53
N TYR A 375 -11.82 -7.24 2.49
CA TYR A 375 -12.90 -8.22 2.56
C TYR A 375 -12.61 -9.36 3.54
N ILE A 376 -11.43 -9.98 3.47
CA ILE A 376 -11.01 -11.06 4.37
C ILE A 376 -11.07 -10.61 5.83
N MET A 377 -10.60 -9.39 6.11
CA MET A 377 -10.62 -8.80 7.45
C MET A 377 -12.04 -8.55 7.95
N CYS A 378 -12.88 -7.92 7.14
CA CYS A 378 -14.29 -7.70 7.46
C CYS A 378 -15.02 -9.01 7.77
N LYS A 379 -14.81 -10.04 6.93
CA LYS A 379 -15.38 -11.37 7.12
C LYS A 379 -14.90 -12.03 8.41
N ALA A 380 -13.62 -11.92 8.73
CA ALA A 380 -13.05 -12.45 9.97
C ALA A 380 -13.58 -11.75 11.23
N MET A 381 -14.04 -10.49 11.11
CA MET A 381 -14.66 -9.72 12.19
C MET A 381 -16.19 -9.87 12.23
N ASN A 382 -16.78 -10.61 11.28
CA ASN A 382 -18.23 -10.70 11.10
C ASN A 382 -18.92 -9.32 11.01
N ARG A 383 -18.27 -8.40 10.27
CA ARG A 383 -18.77 -7.05 9.97
C ARG A 383 -18.70 -6.82 8.47
N SER A 384 -19.62 -6.04 7.92
CA SER A 384 -19.56 -5.63 6.51
C SER A 384 -18.63 -4.42 6.34
N LEU A 385 -18.02 -4.28 5.17
CA LEU A 385 -17.15 -3.13 4.86
C LEU A 385 -17.87 -1.77 5.04
N PRO A 386 -19.14 -1.60 4.58
CA PRO A 386 -19.89 -0.37 4.87
C PRO A 386 -20.07 -0.11 6.36
N ASN A 387 -20.30 -1.14 7.19
CA ASN A 387 -20.45 -0.97 8.63
C ASN A 387 -19.15 -0.51 9.29
N VAL A 388 -17.99 -0.94 8.79
CA VAL A 388 -16.69 -0.49 9.29
C VAL A 388 -16.42 0.95 8.89
N ILE A 389 -16.60 1.30 7.60
CA ILE A 389 -16.28 2.64 7.09
C ILE A 389 -17.28 3.72 7.54
N LEU A 390 -18.57 3.39 7.64
CA LEU A 390 -19.62 4.35 8.02
C LEU A 390 -19.87 4.40 9.55
N GLY A 391 -19.13 3.60 10.34
CA GLY A 391 -19.21 3.61 11.80
C GLY A 391 -20.53 3.05 12.34
N GLY A 392 -21.01 1.93 11.79
CA GLY A 392 -22.17 1.20 12.30
C GLY A 392 -21.83 0.45 13.59
N TYR A 393 -22.70 0.56 14.60
CA TYR A 393 -22.58 -0.17 15.87
C TYR A 393 -23.14 -1.59 15.70
N GLY A 394 -22.33 -2.62 16.01
CA GLY A 394 -22.76 -4.02 16.04
C GLY A 394 -22.27 -4.91 14.88
N THR A 395 -22.34 -6.22 15.09
CA THR A 395 -22.10 -7.26 14.08
C THR A 395 -23.36 -7.49 13.24
N SER A 396 -23.23 -7.94 11.98
CA SER A 396 -24.39 -8.23 11.12
C SER A 396 -25.30 -9.36 11.63
N SER A 397 -24.88 -10.10 12.66
CA SER A 397 -25.57 -11.27 13.21
C SER A 397 -26.22 -11.06 14.57
N THR A 398 -26.18 -9.86 15.16
CA THR A 398 -26.86 -9.60 16.43
C THR A 398 -28.32 -9.25 16.19
N GLY A 399 -29.24 -10.16 16.51
CA GLY A 399 -30.67 -9.83 16.62
C GLY A 399 -30.89 -8.78 17.71
N GLY A 400 -31.91 -7.94 17.57
CA GLY A 400 -32.19 -6.80 18.48
C GLY A 400 -32.58 -7.15 19.92
N GLY A 401 -32.25 -8.36 20.40
CA GLY A 401 -32.48 -8.80 21.77
C GLY A 401 -31.42 -8.27 22.73
N LYS A 402 -31.75 -8.27 24.03
CA LYS A 402 -30.77 -8.00 25.09
C LYS A 402 -29.70 -9.09 25.08
N PRO A 403 -28.40 -8.75 25.23
CA PRO A 403 -27.35 -9.74 25.45
C PRO A 403 -27.73 -10.65 26.61
N MET A 404 -27.46 -11.95 26.47
CA MET A 404 -27.67 -12.89 27.56
C MET A 404 -26.87 -12.44 28.78
N GLU A 405 -27.52 -12.41 29.93
CA GLU A 405 -26.87 -12.03 31.19
C GLU A 405 -25.81 -13.08 31.56
N ILE A 406 -24.61 -12.64 31.91
CA ILE A 406 -23.52 -13.55 32.28
C ILE A 406 -23.87 -14.11 33.66
N THR A 407 -24.07 -15.43 33.74
CA THR A 407 -24.33 -16.13 35.01
C THR A 407 -23.07 -16.86 35.46
N GLY A 408 -22.82 -16.87 36.78
CA GLY A 408 -21.65 -17.51 37.41
C GLY A 408 -20.60 -16.52 37.93
N THR A 409 -19.60 -17.04 38.64
CA THR A 409 -18.43 -16.29 39.14
C THR A 409 -17.18 -16.72 38.39
N HIS A 410 -16.23 -15.81 38.21
CA HIS A 410 -14.93 -16.16 37.62
C HIS A 410 -14.12 -17.03 38.60
N THR A 411 -13.28 -17.93 38.07
CA THR A 411 -12.31 -18.69 38.87
C THR A 411 -10.95 -18.04 38.71
N GLU A 412 -10.33 -17.66 39.82
CA GLU A 412 -8.99 -17.08 39.82
C GLU A 412 -7.95 -18.15 40.23
N VAL A 413 -6.77 -18.09 39.62
CA VAL A 413 -5.63 -18.96 39.95
C VAL A 413 -4.36 -18.12 39.98
N ASN A 414 -3.47 -18.42 40.93
CA ASN A 414 -2.18 -17.73 41.03
C ASN A 414 -1.15 -18.30 40.03
N SER A 415 0.05 -17.71 40.01
CA SER A 415 1.13 -18.14 39.13
C SER A 415 1.56 -19.59 39.38
N GLU A 416 1.64 -20.01 40.65
CA GLU A 416 2.06 -21.37 41.02
C GLU A 416 1.06 -22.43 40.53
N GLY A 417 -0.23 -22.20 40.75
CA GLY A 417 -1.28 -23.09 40.25
C GLY A 417 -1.32 -23.15 38.72
N THR A 418 -1.08 -22.02 38.04
CA THR A 418 -0.97 -21.99 36.57
C THR A 418 0.20 -22.84 36.07
N VAL A 419 1.37 -22.75 36.74
CA VAL A 419 2.55 -23.55 36.40
C VAL A 419 2.28 -25.04 36.59
N GLU A 420 1.60 -25.42 37.68
CA GLU A 420 1.21 -26.82 37.93
C GLU A 420 0.28 -27.36 36.84
N MET A 421 -0.75 -26.59 36.46
CA MET A 421 -1.67 -26.96 35.37
C MET A 421 -0.92 -27.14 34.03
N ILE A 422 0.03 -26.25 33.72
CA ILE A 422 0.87 -26.36 32.51
C ILE A 422 1.80 -27.58 32.61
N ALA A 423 2.38 -27.85 33.77
CA ALA A 423 3.29 -28.97 34.01
C ALA A 423 2.57 -30.32 33.84
N ASN A 424 1.29 -30.41 34.21
CA ASN A 424 0.49 -31.63 34.04
C ASN A 424 -0.13 -31.79 32.64
N SER A 425 -0.08 -30.75 31.80
CA SER A 425 -0.65 -30.77 30.45
C SER A 425 0.27 -31.40 29.40
N LYS A 426 -0.27 -32.18 28.45
CA LYS A 426 0.50 -32.76 27.33
C LYS A 426 0.40 -31.95 26.04
N ASN A 427 -0.78 -31.39 25.77
CA ASN A 427 -1.08 -30.59 24.58
C ASN A 427 -1.50 -29.20 25.04
N ILE A 428 -0.80 -28.17 24.58
CA ILE A 428 -1.00 -26.78 24.98
C ILE A 428 -1.20 -25.95 23.72
N ILE A 429 -2.26 -25.14 23.70
CA ILE A 429 -2.51 -24.17 22.63
C ILE A 429 -2.46 -22.78 23.25
N ILE A 430 -1.53 -21.95 22.76
CA ILE A 430 -1.41 -20.54 23.15
C ILE A 430 -2.16 -19.72 22.12
N VAL A 431 -3.10 -18.89 22.57
CA VAL A 431 -3.88 -17.97 21.72
C VAL A 431 -3.43 -16.55 22.06
N PRO A 432 -2.40 -16.02 21.37
CA PRO A 432 -1.87 -14.72 21.69
C PRO A 432 -2.78 -13.62 21.12
N GLY A 433 -2.81 -12.48 21.81
CA GLY A 433 -3.54 -11.29 21.39
C GLY A 433 -2.63 -10.06 21.40
N TYR A 434 -3.18 -8.91 20.98
CA TYR A 434 -2.43 -7.66 20.89
C TYR A 434 -1.71 -7.28 22.20
N GLY A 435 -2.34 -7.51 23.36
CA GLY A 435 -1.74 -7.22 24.67
C GLY A 435 -0.41 -7.93 24.94
N LEU A 436 -0.19 -9.13 24.38
CA LEU A 436 1.08 -9.85 24.50
C LEU A 436 2.21 -9.09 23.78
N CYS A 437 1.92 -8.54 22.60
CA CYS A 437 2.89 -7.80 21.79
C CYS A 437 3.22 -6.45 22.42
N VAL A 438 2.21 -5.72 22.91
CA VAL A 438 2.38 -4.42 23.60
C VAL A 438 3.23 -4.58 24.86
N ALA A 439 3.03 -5.65 25.62
CA ALA A 439 3.82 -5.96 26.81
C ALA A 439 5.24 -6.48 26.50
N LYS A 440 5.60 -6.62 25.22
CA LYS A 440 6.85 -7.26 24.76
C LYS A 440 7.03 -8.68 25.35
N ALA A 441 5.93 -9.39 25.61
CA ALA A 441 5.92 -10.68 26.27
C ALA A 441 6.16 -11.88 25.32
N GLN A 442 6.31 -11.64 24.01
CA GLN A 442 6.65 -12.67 23.03
C GLN A 442 7.98 -13.37 23.33
N TYR A 443 8.97 -12.65 23.85
CA TYR A 443 10.29 -13.22 24.17
C TYR A 443 10.23 -14.28 25.29
N PRO A 444 9.69 -13.97 26.49
CA PRO A 444 9.56 -14.98 27.54
C PRO A 444 8.60 -16.11 27.16
N ILE A 445 7.55 -15.84 26.38
CA ILE A 445 6.67 -16.90 25.86
C ILE A 445 7.43 -17.84 24.92
N ALA A 446 8.29 -17.33 24.04
CA ALA A 446 9.11 -18.16 23.17
C ALA A 446 10.07 -19.06 23.97
N GLU A 447 10.70 -18.52 25.02
CA GLU A 447 11.55 -19.29 25.94
C GLU A 447 10.76 -20.38 26.67
N MET A 448 9.57 -20.05 27.19
CA MET A 448 8.68 -21.01 27.83
C MET A 448 8.26 -22.12 26.87
N VAL A 449 7.91 -21.79 25.63
CA VAL A 449 7.55 -22.77 24.60
C VAL A 449 8.71 -23.72 24.30
N ASN A 450 9.94 -23.20 24.20
CA ASN A 450 11.13 -24.02 24.00
C ASN A 450 11.37 -24.97 25.17
N LEU A 451 11.24 -24.50 26.42
CA LEU A 451 11.35 -25.32 27.62
C LEU A 451 10.28 -26.42 27.68
N LEU A 452 9.03 -26.11 27.32
CA LEU A 452 7.96 -27.09 27.32
C LEU A 452 8.16 -28.15 26.21
N ARG A 453 8.62 -27.74 25.03
CA ARG A 453 8.94 -28.65 23.92
C ARG A 453 10.14 -29.55 24.23
N SER A 454 11.18 -29.05 24.92
CA SER A 454 12.31 -29.89 25.36
C SER A 454 11.90 -30.97 26.36
N LYS A 455 10.81 -30.73 27.12
CA LYS A 455 10.15 -31.72 27.99
C LYS A 455 9.15 -32.63 27.25
N GLY A 456 9.16 -32.64 25.91
CA GLY A 456 8.30 -33.52 25.10
C GLY A 456 6.84 -33.11 25.01
N LYS A 457 6.47 -31.88 25.41
CA LYS A 457 5.08 -31.39 25.31
C LYS A 457 4.79 -30.87 23.90
N ASN A 458 3.55 -31.05 23.45
CA ASN A 458 3.07 -30.52 22.18
C ASN A 458 2.48 -29.12 22.36
N VAL A 459 3.26 -28.10 22.01
CA VAL A 459 2.86 -26.69 22.16
C VAL A 459 2.69 -26.02 20.80
N ARG A 460 1.50 -25.47 20.56
CA ARG A 460 1.10 -24.82 19.30
C ARG A 460 0.51 -23.43 19.55
N PHE A 461 0.54 -22.59 18.53
CA PHE A 461 -0.10 -21.28 18.54
C PHE A 461 -1.40 -21.32 17.73
N GLY A 462 -2.47 -20.75 18.28
CA GLY A 462 -3.71 -20.48 17.57
C GLY A 462 -3.84 -18.99 17.30
N ILE A 463 -3.64 -18.56 16.06
CA ILE A 463 -3.70 -17.14 15.70
C ILE A 463 -5.06 -16.84 15.07
N HIS A 464 -5.81 -15.93 15.69
CA HIS A 464 -7.04 -15.42 15.08
C HIS A 464 -6.66 -14.49 13.89
N PRO A 465 -7.37 -14.54 12.74
CA PRO A 465 -6.99 -13.76 11.55
C PRO A 465 -6.85 -12.24 11.79
N VAL A 466 -7.60 -11.69 12.74
CA VAL A 466 -7.58 -10.26 13.09
C VAL A 466 -6.92 -9.97 14.45
N ALA A 467 -6.05 -10.85 14.94
CA ALA A 467 -5.26 -10.58 16.14
C ALA A 467 -4.10 -9.60 15.83
N GLY A 468 -4.17 -8.38 16.39
CA GLY A 468 -3.14 -7.34 16.30
C GLY A 468 -3.62 -6.04 15.62
N GLU A 469 -2.74 -5.04 15.55
CA GLU A 469 -2.96 -3.75 14.84
C GLU A 469 -2.67 -3.79 13.34
N LEU A 470 -2.26 -4.95 12.84
CA LEU A 470 -2.17 -5.28 11.42
C LEU A 470 -2.45 -6.77 11.28
N PHE A 471 -2.95 -7.20 10.12
CA PHE A 471 -3.34 -8.60 9.92
C PHE A 471 -2.21 -9.56 10.28
N LEU A 472 -2.44 -10.44 11.27
CA LEU A 472 -1.45 -11.41 11.75
C LEU A 472 -0.13 -10.81 12.27
N PHE A 473 -0.13 -9.56 12.75
CA PHE A 473 1.04 -8.96 13.40
C PHE A 473 1.55 -9.79 14.58
N CYS A 474 0.63 -10.43 15.32
CA CYS A 474 0.97 -11.35 16.41
C CYS A 474 1.52 -12.71 15.93
N GLY A 475 1.44 -13.03 14.64
CA GLY A 475 2.09 -14.20 14.04
C GLY A 475 3.49 -13.93 13.49
N ILE A 476 3.87 -12.64 13.41
CA ILE A 476 5.21 -12.19 13.01
C ILE A 476 6.09 -11.97 14.26
N SER A 477 5.48 -11.45 15.32
CA SER A 477 6.09 -11.22 16.64
C SER A 477 6.23 -12.53 17.41
#